data_AF-A0A0D2JEJ5-F1
#
_entry.id   AF-A0A0D2JEJ5-F1
#
_cell.length_a   1.000
_cell.length_b   1.000
_cell.length_c   1.000
_cell.angle_alpha   90.00
_cell.angle_beta   90.00
_cell.angle_gamma   90.00
#
_symmetry.space_group_name_H-M   'P 1'
#
loop_
_entity.id
_entity.type
_entity.pdbx_description
1 polymer ?
#
loop_
_entity_poly.entity_id
_entity_poly.type
_entity_poly.pdbx_seq_one_letter_code
_entity_poly.pdbx_strand_id
1 'polypeptide(L)'
;MLSSIAAAVVSGGASAAGWAPIIARRGLSVLANGETVPLPGSADEAVLVRLPQRPYGATAELPDSVAAQVKGAGRVAVLREAFAASGVEPKQLGQLVSPLTRGAVALDSASLQPENALVVDEYTHDTASGRWGLRRAAVAAAEFLHAQGLRVSLVPDVAAAAAAGGSEGVGNAVHAVRSGLSPQSTNHVLMVAPTAFGFNEQAAQDNAFMHASTKAQEGGNPLTNQVLREFAGLHRQLTDWAGVRVSLMQHAVSHGTPDAVFPNNWFSTHAAREGGGAGASAERTMVLYPMKCPNRAAERRPDIIAALDKLQGYGRLVDLTGAEREEQQRSFEGTGVLVLDRINGVAYVALSERANAALAEQWVQELGYNELVTFHSHDTANKPVYHTNVMMAIGTGVAVVCADSVQDASERARLLASLRRGREVVEISQAQMAALCGNVLELQDGRGLPVMAMSTQAHNAFTEDQRRVLLRHVAGLVHAPIDTLEKVGGGGVRCALAELF
;
A
#
# COMPACT_ATOMS: atom_id res chain seq x y z
N MET A 1 25.34 -48.30 -51.63
CA MET A 1 23.90 -48.12 -51.37
C MET A 1 23.75 -46.78 -50.65
N LEU A 2 23.44 -45.70 -51.38
CA LEU A 2 22.09 -45.08 -51.48
C LEU A 2 21.66 -44.47 -50.13
N SER A 3 21.31 -43.19 -49.89
CA SER A 3 21.02 -41.93 -50.60
C SER A 3 20.89 -40.85 -49.47
N SER A 4 21.43 -39.62 -49.46
CA SER A 4 21.17 -38.36 -50.21
C SER A 4 19.87 -37.56 -49.87
N ILE A 5 20.03 -36.25 -49.59
CA ILE A 5 19.09 -35.06 -49.66
C ILE A 5 18.14 -34.81 -48.46
N ALA A 6 17.70 -33.61 -48.04
CA ALA A 6 18.14 -32.19 -47.98
C ALA A 6 16.97 -31.35 -47.35
N ALA A 7 17.30 -30.25 -46.65
CA ALA A 7 16.62 -28.94 -46.45
C ALA A 7 15.07 -28.74 -46.40
N ALA A 8 14.62 -27.96 -45.38
CA ALA A 8 13.69 -26.78 -45.39
C ALA A 8 12.97 -26.64 -44.01
N VAL A 9 13.29 -25.68 -43.12
CA VAL A 9 12.89 -24.26 -43.01
C VAL A 9 11.38 -23.98 -42.91
N VAL A 10 10.93 -23.52 -41.72
CA VAL A 10 10.01 -22.39 -41.42
C VAL A 10 10.27 -22.03 -39.94
N SER A 11 11.12 -21.06 -39.59
CA SER A 11 10.89 -19.60 -39.43
C SER A 11 9.70 -19.20 -38.52
N GLY A 12 10.03 -18.66 -37.35
CA GLY A 12 9.13 -17.92 -36.47
C GLY A 12 9.94 -17.06 -35.50
N GLY A 13 10.51 -15.97 -36.02
CA GLY A 13 11.29 -15.02 -35.25
C GLY A 13 10.42 -14.07 -34.42
N ALA A 14 10.89 -13.73 -33.22
CA ALA A 14 10.65 -12.42 -32.64
C ALA A 14 11.92 -11.60 -32.87
N SER A 15 11.86 -10.76 -33.90
CA SER A 15 12.92 -9.81 -34.23
C SER A 15 13.12 -8.80 -33.11
N ALA A 16 14.36 -8.68 -32.64
CA ALA A 16 14.85 -7.47 -31.98
C ALA A 16 14.87 -6.31 -33.01
N ALA A 17 13.71 -5.75 -33.30
CA ALA A 17 13.54 -4.58 -34.16
C ALA A 17 12.67 -3.56 -33.43
N GLY A 18 13.34 -2.64 -32.75
CA GLY A 18 12.71 -1.55 -31.99
C GLY A 18 13.73 -0.69 -31.25
N TRP A 19 14.95 -0.57 -31.77
CA TRP A 19 16.02 0.24 -31.17
C TRP A 19 16.58 1.14 -32.27
N ALA A 20 15.96 2.31 -32.45
CA ALA A 20 16.57 3.35 -33.24
C ALA A 20 17.71 4.00 -32.42
N PRO A 21 18.90 4.22 -33.01
CA PRO A 21 20.05 4.73 -32.29
C PRO A 21 19.94 6.24 -32.14
N ILE A 22 20.00 6.74 -30.91
CA ILE A 22 20.32 8.15 -30.66
C ILE A 22 21.85 8.22 -30.55
N ILE A 23 22.46 8.70 -31.64
CA ILE A 23 23.89 8.85 -31.88
C ILE A 23 24.48 9.91 -30.94
N ALA A 24 25.47 9.55 -30.11
CA ALA A 24 26.87 10.04 -30.20
C ALA A 24 27.68 9.87 -28.89
N ARG A 25 28.79 9.10 -28.99
CA ARG A 25 30.05 9.15 -28.20
C ARG A 25 30.12 8.52 -26.79
N ARG A 26 30.31 7.19 -26.73
CA ARG A 26 31.58 6.45 -26.47
C ARG A 26 31.22 4.96 -26.46
N GLY A 27 32.06 4.12 -27.07
CA GLY A 27 31.71 2.72 -27.35
C GLY A 27 31.42 1.90 -26.10
N LEU A 28 30.20 1.39 -25.98
CA LEU A 28 29.84 0.29 -25.09
C LEU A 28 29.59 -0.95 -25.96
N SER A 29 30.63 -1.77 -26.14
CA SER A 29 30.52 -3.12 -26.71
C SER A 29 30.69 -4.18 -25.61
N VAL A 30 29.55 -4.63 -25.09
CA VAL A 30 29.08 -5.95 -24.60
C VAL A 30 30.05 -7.17 -24.37
N LEU A 31 29.64 -8.04 -23.41
CA LEU A 31 29.83 -9.53 -23.22
C LEU A 31 31.03 -10.03 -22.37
N ALA A 32 31.01 -11.17 -21.63
CA ALA A 32 30.31 -12.45 -21.84
C ALA A 32 29.79 -13.21 -20.58
N ASN A 33 30.01 -12.75 -19.34
CA ASN A 33 29.60 -13.48 -18.12
C ASN A 33 28.83 -12.63 -17.10
N GLY A 34 28.46 -11.39 -17.42
CA GLY A 34 27.76 -10.47 -16.53
C GLY A 34 26.76 -9.62 -17.30
N GLU A 35 25.59 -9.38 -16.70
CA GLU A 35 24.54 -8.58 -17.31
C GLU A 35 24.76 -7.10 -17.02
N THR A 36 24.41 -6.26 -17.99
CA THR A 36 24.55 -4.81 -17.89
C THR A 36 23.28 -4.11 -18.32
N VAL A 37 22.89 -3.08 -17.57
CA VAL A 37 21.77 -2.22 -17.93
C VAL A 37 22.30 -0.79 -18.08
N PRO A 38 22.24 -0.17 -19.27
CA PRO A 38 22.58 1.24 -19.41
C PRO A 38 21.52 2.07 -18.67
N LEU A 39 21.97 2.89 -17.73
CA LEU A 39 21.11 3.80 -16.99
C LEU A 39 20.95 5.10 -17.79
N PRO A 40 19.74 5.45 -18.26
CA PRO A 40 19.57 6.60 -19.12
C PRO A 40 19.68 7.94 -18.34
N GLY A 41 20.48 8.88 -18.85
CA GLY A 41 20.33 10.31 -18.52
C GLY A 41 21.18 10.90 -17.38
N SER A 42 22.15 10.20 -16.80
CA SER A 42 23.01 10.80 -15.76
C SER A 42 24.19 11.55 -16.38
N ALA A 43 24.49 12.77 -15.89
CA ALA A 43 25.63 13.58 -16.34
C ALA A 43 27.00 12.91 -16.14
N ASP A 44 27.08 11.85 -15.33
CA ASP A 44 28.25 11.00 -15.10
C ASP A 44 27.85 9.51 -15.27
N GLU A 45 27.60 9.04 -16.49
CA GLU A 45 27.08 7.69 -16.80
C GLU A 45 27.86 6.56 -16.11
N ALA A 46 27.34 6.09 -14.98
CA ALA A 46 27.81 4.90 -14.28
C ALA A 46 27.21 3.67 -14.97
N VAL A 47 28.04 2.68 -15.26
CA VAL A 47 27.58 1.40 -15.82
C VAL A 47 27.13 0.49 -14.68
N LEU A 48 25.85 0.12 -14.66
CA LEU A 48 25.31 -0.84 -13.71
C LEU A 48 25.60 -2.26 -14.20
N VAL A 49 26.31 -3.04 -13.39
CA VAL A 49 26.75 -4.39 -13.73
C VAL A 49 26.36 -5.41 -12.68
N ARG A 50 26.20 -6.66 -13.12
CA ARG A 50 26.02 -7.83 -12.27
C ARG A 50 27.15 -8.82 -12.50
N LEU A 51 27.76 -9.28 -11.41
CA LEU A 51 28.84 -10.26 -11.48
C LEU A 51 28.29 -11.71 -11.40
N PRO A 52 28.86 -12.65 -12.17
CA PRO A 52 28.44 -14.05 -12.17
C PRO A 52 28.82 -14.80 -10.90
N GLN A 53 29.90 -14.39 -10.23
CA GLN A 53 30.39 -14.98 -9.00
C GLN A 53 30.62 -13.90 -7.96
N ARG A 54 30.25 -14.20 -6.71
CA ARG A 54 30.22 -13.23 -5.60
C ARG A 54 31.49 -13.30 -4.77
N PRO A 55 32.25 -12.19 -4.60
CA PRO A 55 32.89 -11.94 -3.32
C PRO A 55 31.81 -11.63 -2.27
N TYR A 56 32.03 -11.98 -1.00
CA TYR A 56 31.07 -11.77 0.12
C TYR A 56 30.83 -10.27 0.48
N GLY A 57 31.29 -9.34 -0.35
CA GLY A 57 31.19 -7.90 -0.15
C GLY A 57 31.99 -7.12 -1.19
N ALA A 58 32.00 -5.80 -1.03
CA ALA A 58 32.80 -4.91 -1.87
C ALA A 58 34.29 -5.22 -1.74
N THR A 59 35.02 -5.23 -2.86
CA THR A 59 36.49 -5.32 -2.86
C THR A 59 37.09 -3.92 -2.95
N ALA A 60 38.32 -3.72 -2.46
CA ALA A 60 38.98 -2.40 -2.53
C ALA A 60 39.24 -1.94 -3.97
N GLU A 61 39.52 -2.89 -4.87
CA GLU A 61 39.67 -2.68 -6.30
C GLU A 61 38.64 -3.51 -7.08
N LEU A 62 38.23 -3.04 -8.26
CA LEU A 62 37.32 -3.81 -9.13
C LEU A 62 38.09 -5.01 -9.74
N PRO A 63 37.58 -6.24 -9.71
CA PRO A 63 38.27 -7.39 -10.28
C PRO A 63 38.60 -7.20 -11.76
N ASP A 64 39.80 -7.60 -12.19
CA ASP A 64 40.29 -7.44 -13.57
C ASP A 64 39.34 -8.01 -14.63
N SER A 65 38.69 -9.13 -14.31
CA SER A 65 37.69 -9.78 -15.16
C SER A 65 36.50 -8.88 -15.50
N VAL A 66 36.16 -7.96 -14.60
CA VAL A 66 35.07 -6.97 -14.74
C VAL A 66 35.62 -5.68 -15.32
N ALA A 67 36.78 -5.21 -14.82
CA ALA A 67 37.44 -4.01 -15.29
C ALA A 67 37.72 -4.04 -16.80
N ALA A 68 38.06 -5.21 -17.34
CA ALA A 68 38.26 -5.42 -18.78
C ALA A 68 36.97 -5.23 -19.61
N GLN A 69 35.80 -5.55 -19.05
CA GLN A 69 34.49 -5.50 -19.73
C GLN A 69 33.88 -4.10 -19.74
N VAL A 70 34.25 -3.25 -18.78
CA VAL A 70 33.75 -1.88 -18.61
C VAL A 70 34.76 -0.81 -19.06
N LYS A 71 35.73 -1.23 -19.89
CA LYS A 71 36.83 -0.39 -20.38
C LYS A 71 36.30 0.78 -21.21
N GLY A 72 36.25 1.97 -20.61
CA GLY A 72 35.69 3.19 -21.23
C GLY A 72 34.69 3.93 -20.34
N ALA A 73 34.13 3.27 -19.32
CA ALA A 73 33.32 3.90 -18.29
C ALA A 73 34.21 4.68 -17.30
N GLY A 74 33.70 5.81 -16.79
CA GLY A 74 34.36 6.53 -15.68
C GLY A 74 33.98 6.01 -14.30
N ARG A 75 32.80 5.38 -14.20
CA ARG A 75 32.22 4.83 -12.97
C ARG A 75 31.50 3.51 -13.24
N VAL A 76 31.59 2.59 -12.29
CA VAL A 76 30.94 1.27 -12.34
C VAL A 76 30.18 1.06 -11.05
N ALA A 77 28.95 0.57 -11.16
CA ALA A 77 28.09 0.25 -10.05
C ALA A 77 27.79 -1.25 -10.08
N VAL A 78 28.21 -1.99 -9.06
CA VAL A 78 28.02 -3.44 -8.97
C VAL A 78 26.80 -3.73 -8.11
N LEU A 79 25.72 -4.26 -8.70
CA LEU A 79 24.50 -4.62 -7.99
C LEU A 79 24.62 -6.03 -7.37
N ARG A 80 24.37 -6.15 -6.07
CA ARG A 80 24.41 -7.42 -5.33
C ARG A 80 23.24 -7.59 -4.36
N GLU A 81 22.80 -8.83 -4.20
CA GLU A 81 21.86 -9.22 -3.13
C GLU A 81 22.66 -9.34 -1.84
N ALA A 82 22.32 -8.54 -0.83
CA ALA A 82 23.13 -8.39 0.38
C ALA A 82 23.16 -9.65 1.25
N PHE A 83 22.08 -10.45 1.24
CA PHE A 83 21.88 -11.56 2.17
C PHE A 83 21.71 -12.93 1.51
N ALA A 84 21.92 -13.05 0.20
CA ALA A 84 21.75 -14.35 -0.45
C ALA A 84 22.91 -15.31 -0.09
N ALA A 85 22.57 -16.58 0.15
CA ALA A 85 23.49 -17.58 0.67
C ALA A 85 24.66 -17.90 -0.28
N SER A 86 25.77 -18.36 0.30
CA SER A 86 26.94 -18.82 -0.47
C SER A 86 26.57 -19.95 -1.42
N GLY A 87 27.11 -19.91 -2.64
CA GLY A 87 26.89 -20.93 -3.67
C GLY A 87 25.54 -20.84 -4.40
N VAL A 88 24.65 -19.93 -4.00
CA VAL A 88 23.43 -19.62 -4.76
C VAL A 88 23.82 -18.76 -5.97
N GLU A 89 23.39 -19.19 -7.16
CA GLU A 89 23.58 -18.39 -8.36
C GLU A 89 22.86 -17.04 -8.21
N PRO A 90 23.55 -15.92 -8.49
CA PRO A 90 22.92 -14.60 -8.44
C PRO A 90 21.75 -14.52 -9.42
N LYS A 91 20.61 -13.93 -8.98
CA LYS A 91 19.54 -13.54 -9.93
C LYS A 91 20.12 -12.68 -11.06
N GLN A 92 19.54 -12.85 -12.25
CA GLN A 92 19.88 -12.06 -13.43
C GLN A 92 19.60 -10.58 -13.17
N LEU A 93 20.43 -9.68 -13.70
CA LEU A 93 20.23 -8.24 -13.57
C LEU A 93 18.87 -7.83 -14.13
N GLY A 94 18.47 -8.39 -15.28
CA GLY A 94 17.15 -8.11 -15.88
C GLY A 94 15.94 -8.58 -15.05
N GLN A 95 16.16 -9.50 -14.10
CA GLN A 95 15.13 -9.90 -13.13
C GLN A 95 15.08 -8.95 -11.93
N LEU A 96 16.16 -8.22 -11.67
CA LEU A 96 16.30 -7.34 -10.52
C LEU A 96 16.02 -5.88 -10.87
N VAL A 97 16.43 -5.43 -12.06
CA VAL A 97 16.32 -4.05 -12.51
C VAL A 97 16.25 -3.98 -14.03
N SER A 98 15.37 -3.14 -14.57
CA SER A 98 15.26 -2.95 -16.03
C SER A 98 14.83 -1.53 -16.37
N PRO A 99 15.35 -0.90 -17.44
CA PRO A 99 14.87 0.41 -17.87
C PRO A 99 13.42 0.33 -18.35
N LEU A 100 12.60 1.29 -17.92
CA LEU A 100 11.24 1.46 -18.44
C LEU A 100 11.18 2.60 -19.45
N THR A 101 11.82 3.73 -19.12
CA THR A 101 11.89 4.92 -19.98
C THR A 101 13.23 5.63 -19.78
N ARG A 102 13.49 6.71 -20.51
CA ARG A 102 14.69 7.56 -20.34
C ARG A 102 14.91 8.13 -18.94
N GLY A 103 13.90 8.14 -18.07
CA GLY A 103 14.03 8.64 -16.70
C GLY A 103 13.37 7.73 -15.66
N ALA A 104 13.16 6.45 -16.00
CA ALA A 104 12.57 5.50 -15.07
C ALA A 104 13.10 4.08 -15.27
N VAL A 105 13.23 3.35 -14.16
CA VAL A 105 13.68 1.96 -14.10
C VAL A 105 12.71 1.15 -13.25
N ALA A 106 12.40 -0.06 -13.68
CA ALA A 106 11.81 -1.10 -12.85
C ALA A 106 12.88 -1.66 -11.90
N LEU A 107 12.53 -1.94 -10.65
CA LEU A 107 13.36 -2.63 -9.67
C LEU A 107 12.50 -3.69 -8.96
N ASP A 108 13.06 -4.87 -8.67
CA ASP A 108 12.36 -5.99 -8.03
C ASP A 108 11.75 -5.55 -6.70
N SER A 109 10.42 -5.64 -6.57
CA SER A 109 9.72 -5.20 -5.36
C SER A 109 10.04 -6.05 -4.14
N ALA A 110 10.50 -7.30 -4.34
CA ALA A 110 10.98 -8.15 -3.26
C ALA A 110 12.17 -7.53 -2.51
N SER A 111 12.92 -6.60 -3.15
CA SER A 111 14.04 -5.89 -2.52
C SER A 111 13.67 -5.01 -1.31
N LEU A 112 12.37 -4.77 -1.08
CA LEU A 112 11.88 -4.12 0.14
C LEU A 112 11.99 -4.99 1.39
N GLN A 113 12.01 -6.32 1.22
CA GLN A 113 12.18 -7.24 2.34
C GLN A 113 13.66 -7.27 2.75
N PRO A 114 13.99 -7.13 4.05
CA PRO A 114 15.37 -7.07 4.51
C PRO A 114 16.22 -8.25 4.01
N GLU A 115 15.69 -9.47 4.00
CA GLU A 115 16.33 -10.69 3.51
C GLU A 115 16.66 -10.68 2.01
N ASN A 116 15.99 -9.83 1.23
CA ASN A 116 16.14 -9.70 -0.21
C ASN A 116 16.79 -8.37 -0.62
N ALA A 117 17.35 -7.62 0.34
CA ALA A 117 17.89 -6.30 0.10
C ALA A 117 18.92 -6.29 -1.03
N LEU A 118 18.74 -5.34 -1.96
CA LEU A 118 19.66 -5.08 -3.06
C LEU A 118 20.55 -3.89 -2.72
N VAL A 119 21.85 -4.07 -2.86
CA VAL A 119 22.84 -3.03 -2.62
C VAL A 119 23.78 -2.86 -3.80
N VAL A 120 24.39 -1.70 -3.89
CA VAL A 120 25.30 -1.29 -4.95
C VAL A 120 26.64 -0.90 -4.34
N ASP A 121 27.71 -1.45 -4.89
CA ASP A 121 29.08 -0.99 -4.63
C ASP A 121 29.57 -0.18 -5.85
N GLU A 122 30.05 1.03 -5.62
CA GLU A 122 30.50 1.94 -6.66
C GLU A 122 32.01 2.02 -6.75
N TYR A 123 32.52 1.95 -7.97
CA TYR A 123 33.94 2.03 -8.30
C TYR A 123 34.18 3.17 -9.29
N THR A 124 35.32 3.84 -9.14
CA THR A 124 35.77 4.92 -10.03
C THR A 124 37.08 4.54 -10.69
N HIS A 125 37.21 4.82 -11.98
CA HIS A 125 38.45 4.60 -12.72
C HIS A 125 39.42 5.76 -12.50
N ASP A 126 40.58 5.48 -11.91
CA ASP A 126 41.69 6.41 -11.84
C ASP A 126 42.48 6.35 -13.15
N THR A 127 42.40 7.43 -13.94
CA THR A 127 43.07 7.52 -15.24
C THR A 127 44.59 7.63 -15.14
N ALA A 128 45.15 8.01 -13.98
CA ALA A 128 46.58 8.13 -13.77
C ALA A 128 47.23 6.77 -13.44
N SER A 129 46.59 5.97 -12.57
CA SER A 129 47.07 4.63 -12.21
C SER A 129 46.52 3.52 -13.11
N GLY A 130 45.45 3.78 -13.86
CA GLY A 130 44.72 2.80 -14.67
C GLY A 130 43.91 1.80 -13.84
N ARG A 131 43.72 2.05 -12.54
CA ARG A 131 43.04 1.14 -11.60
C ARG A 131 41.63 1.62 -11.27
N TRP A 132 40.79 0.66 -10.86
CA TRP A 132 39.45 0.93 -10.37
C TRP A 132 39.42 0.84 -8.85
N GLY A 133 39.12 1.95 -8.17
CA GLY A 133 39.03 2.00 -6.71
C GLY A 133 37.59 2.07 -6.21
N LEU A 134 37.30 1.37 -5.11
CA LEU A 134 36.01 1.44 -4.41
C LEU A 134 35.77 2.86 -3.86
N ARG A 135 34.60 3.41 -4.16
CA ARG A 135 34.16 4.75 -3.73
C ARG A 135 33.08 4.68 -2.66
N ARG A 136 32.07 3.82 -2.84
CA ARG A 136 30.99 3.58 -1.88
C ARG A 136 30.68 2.09 -1.88
N ALA A 137 30.33 1.54 -0.71
CA ALA A 137 29.97 0.14 -0.57
C ALA A 137 28.59 0.03 0.07
N ALA A 138 27.85 -0.99 -0.34
CA ALA A 138 26.56 -1.37 0.23
C ALA A 138 25.49 -0.25 0.19
N VAL A 139 25.51 0.62 -0.82
CA VAL A 139 24.46 1.64 -1.00
C VAL A 139 23.16 0.96 -1.40
N ALA A 140 22.01 1.29 -0.80
CA ALA A 140 20.75 0.68 -1.21
C ALA A 140 20.49 0.91 -2.71
N ALA A 141 20.07 -0.12 -3.45
CA ALA A 141 19.93 -0.03 -4.90
C ALA A 141 18.96 1.07 -5.34
N ALA A 142 17.84 1.22 -4.63
CA ALA A 142 16.88 2.29 -4.88
C ALA A 142 17.48 3.68 -4.63
N GLU A 143 18.27 3.84 -3.56
CA GLU A 143 18.97 5.10 -3.25
C GLU A 143 20.00 5.44 -4.34
N PHE A 144 20.79 4.46 -4.78
CA PHE A 144 21.74 4.64 -5.86
C PHE A 144 21.05 5.10 -7.15
N LEU A 145 19.95 4.45 -7.55
CA LEU A 145 19.19 4.79 -8.76
C LEU A 145 18.56 6.19 -8.67
N HIS A 146 17.99 6.56 -7.52
CA HIS A 146 17.51 7.92 -7.29
C HIS A 146 18.63 8.97 -7.37
N ALA A 147 19.82 8.66 -6.83
CA ALA A 147 20.98 9.53 -6.93
C ALA A 147 21.49 9.72 -8.38
N GLN A 148 21.16 8.80 -9.29
CA GLN A 148 21.39 8.97 -10.74
C GLN A 148 20.28 9.78 -11.44
N GLY A 149 19.28 10.28 -10.71
CA GLY A 149 18.16 11.04 -11.27
C GLY A 149 17.07 10.16 -11.91
N LEU A 150 17.08 8.85 -11.64
CA LEU A 150 16.10 7.90 -12.18
C LEU A 150 14.93 7.73 -11.22
N ARG A 151 13.71 7.71 -11.76
CA ARG A 151 12.54 7.27 -11.00
C ARG A 151 12.55 5.74 -10.90
N VAL A 152 12.43 5.22 -9.69
CA VAL A 152 12.40 3.77 -9.45
C VAL A 152 10.95 3.30 -9.32
N SER A 153 10.50 2.47 -10.25
CA SER A 153 9.24 1.74 -10.19
C SER A 153 9.48 0.36 -9.58
N LEU A 154 9.02 0.11 -8.36
CA LEU A 154 9.06 -1.25 -7.84
C LEU A 154 8.00 -2.12 -8.52
N VAL A 155 8.39 -3.29 -8.99
CA VAL A 155 7.48 -4.22 -9.67
C VAL A 155 7.75 -5.66 -9.22
N PRO A 156 6.70 -6.49 -9.06
CA PRO A 156 6.85 -7.89 -8.68
C PRO A 156 7.47 -8.74 -9.80
N ASP A 157 7.34 -8.29 -11.05
CA ASP A 157 7.97 -8.91 -12.22
C ASP A 157 8.60 -7.83 -13.10
N VAL A 158 9.93 -7.72 -12.99
CA VAL A 158 10.73 -6.73 -13.72
C VAL A 158 10.72 -7.00 -15.22
N ALA A 159 10.70 -8.27 -15.64
CA ALA A 159 10.71 -8.65 -17.05
C ALA A 159 9.37 -8.32 -17.72
N ALA A 160 8.25 -8.63 -17.06
CA ALA A 160 6.93 -8.28 -17.54
C ALA A 160 6.72 -6.76 -17.62
N ALA A 161 7.20 -6.00 -16.62
CA ALA A 161 7.13 -4.55 -16.63
C ALA A 161 7.92 -3.92 -17.79
N ALA A 162 9.10 -4.49 -18.10
CA ALA A 162 9.90 -4.06 -19.24
C ALA A 162 9.22 -4.37 -20.59
N ALA A 163 8.56 -5.53 -20.70
CA ALA A 163 7.80 -5.91 -21.90
C ALA A 163 6.54 -5.05 -22.12
N ALA A 164 5.86 -4.65 -21.03
CA ALA A 164 4.67 -3.79 -21.08
C ALA A 164 4.97 -2.32 -21.40
N GLY A 165 6.22 -1.87 -21.23
CA GLY A 165 6.68 -0.51 -21.55
C GLY A 165 6.55 -0.09 -23.02
N GLY A 166 6.14 -1.01 -23.92
CA GLY A 166 5.87 -0.76 -25.33
C GLY A 166 4.39 -0.73 -25.73
N SER A 167 3.46 -1.02 -24.82
CA SER A 167 2.02 -1.01 -25.09
C SER A 167 1.32 0.06 -24.25
N GLU A 168 0.99 1.18 -24.88
CA GLU A 168 -0.06 2.08 -24.39
C GLU A 168 -1.38 1.29 -24.40
N GLY A 169 -1.91 0.88 -23.24
CA GLY A 169 -3.25 0.25 -23.24
C GLY A 169 -3.71 -0.53 -22.02
N VAL A 170 -2.89 -0.81 -21.01
CA VAL A 170 -3.38 -1.41 -19.75
C VAL A 170 -2.91 -0.53 -18.60
N GLY A 171 -3.85 0.24 -18.04
CA GLY A 171 -3.60 1.19 -16.96
C GLY A 171 -3.17 0.47 -15.68
N ASN A 172 -1.86 0.32 -15.48
CA ASN A 172 -1.30 0.06 -14.16
C ASN A 172 -1.61 1.26 -13.25
N ALA A 173 -1.83 1.00 -11.95
CA ALA A 173 -2.19 2.00 -10.92
C ALA A 173 -1.27 3.25 -10.88
N VAL A 174 -0.05 3.14 -11.43
CA VAL A 174 0.90 4.25 -11.64
C VAL A 174 0.36 5.34 -12.59
N HIS A 175 -0.55 5.00 -13.52
CA HIS A 175 -1.07 5.95 -14.49
C HIS A 175 -2.16 6.88 -13.92
N ALA A 176 -2.87 6.45 -12.87
CA ALA A 176 -3.98 7.18 -12.25
C ALA A 176 -3.53 8.42 -11.46
N VAL A 177 -2.28 8.43 -10.97
CA VAL A 177 -1.71 9.57 -10.22
C VAL A 177 -1.49 10.81 -11.12
N ARG A 178 -1.58 10.66 -12.46
CA ARG A 178 -1.26 11.72 -13.42
C ARG A 178 -2.46 12.39 -14.11
N SER A 179 -3.70 11.90 -13.93
CA SER A 179 -4.85 12.33 -14.75
C SER A 179 -5.79 13.36 -14.10
N GLY A 180 -5.48 13.92 -12.94
CA GLY A 180 -6.37 14.89 -12.27
C GLY A 180 -7.67 14.29 -11.72
N LEU A 181 -7.73 12.95 -11.59
CA LEU A 181 -8.77 12.22 -10.86
C LEU A 181 -8.50 12.29 -9.35
N SER A 182 -9.56 12.21 -8.54
CA SER A 182 -9.43 12.12 -7.08
C SER A 182 -8.59 10.88 -6.69
N PRO A 183 -7.57 11.01 -5.83
CA PRO A 183 -6.79 9.86 -5.41
C PRO A 183 -7.64 8.88 -4.59
N GLN A 184 -7.46 7.57 -4.81
CA GLN A 184 -8.13 6.55 -4.00
C GLN A 184 -7.55 6.47 -2.58
N SER A 185 -6.24 6.71 -2.45
CA SER A 185 -5.45 6.54 -1.23
C SER A 185 -4.50 7.72 -1.03
N THR A 186 -3.96 7.85 0.19
CA THR A 186 -3.02 8.91 0.59
C THR A 186 -1.76 8.30 1.21
N ASN A 187 -0.68 9.07 1.25
CA ASN A 187 0.54 8.69 1.97
C ASN A 187 0.56 9.20 3.42
N HIS A 188 -0.51 9.81 3.91
CA HIS A 188 -0.57 10.38 5.26
C HIS A 188 -1.78 9.85 6.02
N VAL A 189 -1.55 9.27 7.20
CA VAL A 189 -2.59 8.80 8.11
C VAL A 189 -2.43 9.41 9.51
N LEU A 190 -3.53 9.51 10.24
CA LEU A 190 -3.53 9.71 11.68
C LEU A 190 -3.64 8.36 12.38
N MET A 191 -2.85 8.22 13.44
CA MET A 191 -2.85 7.09 14.36
C MET A 191 -3.00 7.63 15.79
N VAL A 192 -3.70 6.91 16.66
CA VAL A 192 -3.78 7.24 18.09
C VAL A 192 -3.15 6.09 18.87
N ALA A 193 -2.05 6.36 19.56
CA ALA A 193 -1.37 5.34 20.36
C ALA A 193 -2.31 4.83 21.48
N PRO A 194 -2.42 3.50 21.69
CA PRO A 194 -3.28 2.87 22.69
C PRO A 194 -2.72 3.00 24.13
N THR A 195 -2.32 4.21 24.54
CA THR A 195 -1.68 4.50 25.84
C THR A 195 -2.60 4.35 27.05
N ALA A 196 -3.92 4.30 26.84
CA ALA A 196 -4.95 4.03 27.84
C ALA A 196 -5.93 2.94 27.37
N PHE A 197 -5.40 1.92 26.69
CA PHE A 197 -6.19 0.81 26.16
C PHE A 197 -6.66 -0.16 27.24
N GLY A 198 -7.87 -0.68 27.06
CA GLY A 198 -8.48 -1.71 27.88
C GLY A 198 -9.83 -2.13 27.30
N PHE A 199 -10.53 -3.05 27.97
CA PHE A 199 -11.85 -3.50 27.51
C PHE A 199 -12.91 -2.39 27.56
N ASN A 200 -13.63 -2.19 26.46
CA ASN A 200 -14.75 -1.26 26.37
C ASN A 200 -16.12 -1.95 26.53
N GLU A 201 -16.70 -1.87 27.74
CA GLU A 201 -18.01 -2.47 28.04
C GLU A 201 -19.17 -1.89 27.21
N GLN A 202 -19.09 -0.61 26.79
CA GLN A 202 -20.16 0.03 26.01
C GLN A 202 -20.16 -0.45 24.56
N ALA A 203 -18.98 -0.55 23.94
CA ALA A 203 -18.84 -0.96 22.54
C ALA A 203 -18.89 -2.48 22.33
N ALA A 204 -18.63 -3.29 23.37
CA ALA A 204 -18.66 -4.75 23.26
C ALA A 204 -20.08 -5.34 23.10
N GLN A 205 -21.14 -4.55 23.32
CA GLN A 205 -22.52 -5.03 23.24
C GLN A 205 -22.93 -5.43 21.81
N ASP A 206 -22.37 -4.77 20.81
CA ASP A 206 -22.67 -4.96 19.39
C ASP A 206 -21.43 -5.25 18.53
N ASN A 207 -20.24 -5.33 19.13
CA ASN A 207 -19.01 -5.79 18.46
C ASN A 207 -18.64 -7.23 18.87
N ALA A 208 -19.00 -8.20 18.02
CA ALA A 208 -18.72 -9.62 18.24
C ALA A 208 -17.23 -9.98 18.24
N PHE A 209 -16.34 -9.08 17.78
CA PHE A 209 -14.89 -9.30 17.74
C PHE A 209 -14.20 -8.92 19.06
N MET A 210 -14.89 -8.27 20.00
CA MET A 210 -14.32 -7.90 21.31
C MET A 210 -14.46 -9.03 22.33
N HIS A 211 -13.36 -9.45 22.93
CA HIS A 211 -13.36 -10.40 24.04
C HIS A 211 -13.07 -9.72 25.40
N ALA A 212 -13.78 -10.17 26.44
CA ALA A 212 -13.64 -9.64 27.80
C ALA A 212 -12.18 -9.68 28.30
N SER A 213 -11.69 -8.56 28.82
CA SER A 213 -10.34 -8.41 29.35
C SER A 213 -10.26 -7.31 30.42
N THR A 214 -9.06 -6.92 30.84
CA THR A 214 -8.84 -5.92 31.90
C THR A 214 -9.16 -4.49 31.47
N LYS A 215 -9.70 -3.67 32.38
CA LYS A 215 -9.92 -2.22 32.18
C LYS A 215 -8.60 -1.45 32.12
N ALA A 216 -8.63 -0.27 31.49
CA ALA A 216 -7.48 0.65 31.44
C ALA A 216 -7.10 1.16 32.84
N GLN A 217 -5.81 1.39 33.08
CA GLN A 217 -5.25 1.80 34.37
C GLN A 217 -4.08 2.77 34.17
N GLU A 218 -3.91 3.72 35.11
CA GLU A 218 -2.74 4.62 35.15
C GLU A 218 -1.44 3.82 35.24
N GLY A 219 -0.41 4.24 34.49
CA GLY A 219 0.84 3.50 34.37
C GLY A 219 0.80 2.26 33.45
N GLY A 220 -0.38 1.94 32.89
CA GLY A 220 -0.60 0.80 32.01
C GLY A 220 -0.69 -0.54 32.75
N ASN A 221 -1.32 -1.52 32.12
CA ASN A 221 -1.35 -2.91 32.58
C ASN A 221 -0.63 -3.82 31.55
N PRO A 222 -0.41 -5.12 31.83
CA PRO A 222 0.27 -6.03 30.89
C PRO A 222 -0.38 -6.07 29.50
N LEU A 223 -1.72 -5.98 29.43
CA LEU A 223 -2.47 -5.91 28.18
C LEU A 223 -2.16 -4.63 27.41
N THR A 224 -2.25 -3.46 28.04
CA THR A 224 -1.92 -2.16 27.44
C THR A 224 -0.48 -2.16 26.90
N ASN A 225 0.48 -2.69 27.67
CA ASN A 225 1.88 -2.79 27.24
C ASN A 225 2.09 -3.73 26.06
N GLN A 226 1.34 -4.83 25.99
CA GLN A 226 1.37 -5.74 24.85
C GLN A 226 0.81 -5.07 23.58
N VAL A 227 -0.36 -4.44 23.69
CA VAL A 227 -1.00 -3.72 22.58
C VAL A 227 -0.15 -2.55 22.09
N LEU A 228 0.52 -1.81 23.00
CA LEU A 228 1.47 -0.77 22.62
C LEU A 228 2.66 -1.33 21.81
N ARG A 229 3.18 -2.51 22.16
CA ARG A 229 4.25 -3.15 21.37
C ARG A 229 3.79 -3.56 19.97
N GLU A 230 2.61 -4.16 19.88
CA GLU A 230 1.98 -4.52 18.60
C GLU A 230 1.75 -3.28 17.72
N PHE A 231 1.18 -2.23 18.30
CA PHE A 231 0.91 -0.97 17.62
C PHE A 231 2.19 -0.25 17.18
N ALA A 232 3.24 -0.26 18.00
CA ALA A 232 4.56 0.25 17.61
C ALA A 232 5.16 -0.55 16.45
N GLY A 233 4.91 -1.87 16.40
CA GLY A 233 5.25 -2.72 15.27
C GLY A 233 4.55 -2.27 13.98
N LEU A 234 3.23 -2.07 14.03
CA LEU A 234 2.46 -1.52 12.90
C LEU A 234 2.97 -0.15 12.46
N HIS A 235 3.19 0.76 13.41
CA HIS A 235 3.74 2.09 13.13
C HIS A 235 5.05 2.01 12.36
N ARG A 236 5.98 1.14 12.77
CA ARG A 236 7.27 0.95 12.08
C ARG A 236 7.12 0.34 10.68
N GLN A 237 6.19 -0.60 10.50
CA GLN A 237 5.90 -1.15 9.17
C GLN A 237 5.37 -0.07 8.21
N LEU A 238 4.53 0.82 8.71
CA LEU A 238 4.02 1.94 7.91
C LEU A 238 5.09 3.00 7.63
N THR A 239 5.85 3.41 8.65
CA THR A 239 6.81 4.52 8.55
C THR A 239 8.14 4.07 7.98
N ASP A 240 8.89 3.23 8.69
CA ASP A 240 10.26 2.83 8.33
C ASP A 240 10.30 2.06 7.00
N TRP A 241 9.32 1.16 6.77
CA TRP A 241 9.32 0.25 5.62
C TRP A 241 8.53 0.78 4.43
N ALA A 242 7.28 1.19 4.66
CA ALA A 242 6.44 1.69 3.58
C ALA A 242 6.64 3.20 3.31
N GLY A 243 7.24 3.98 4.20
CA GLY A 243 7.40 5.43 4.01
C GLY A 243 6.09 6.21 4.12
N VAL A 244 5.06 5.64 4.74
CA VAL A 244 3.80 6.32 5.06
C VAL A 244 4.07 7.36 6.15
N ARG A 245 3.55 8.57 5.97
CA ARG A 245 3.58 9.63 6.98
C ARG A 245 2.52 9.36 8.03
N VAL A 246 2.90 9.43 9.30
CA VAL A 246 1.97 9.21 10.42
C VAL A 246 1.92 10.45 11.32
N SER A 247 0.72 11.01 11.47
CA SER A 247 0.41 11.95 12.57
C SER A 247 0.01 11.13 13.80
N LEU A 248 0.95 10.91 14.72
CA LEU A 248 0.72 10.09 15.90
C LEU A 248 0.21 10.94 17.08
N MET A 249 -1.00 10.64 17.53
CA MET A 249 -1.62 11.22 18.72
C MET A 249 -1.59 10.21 19.89
N GLN A 250 -1.94 10.66 21.09
CA GLN A 250 -2.01 9.81 22.29
C GLN A 250 -3.29 10.10 23.05
N HIS A 251 -3.78 9.14 23.83
CA HIS A 251 -4.86 9.32 24.80
C HIS A 251 -4.40 8.98 26.22
N ALA A 252 -5.27 9.16 27.20
CA ALA A 252 -4.96 9.02 28.63
C ALA A 252 -6.21 8.50 29.33
N VAL A 253 -6.03 7.87 30.49
CA VAL A 253 -7.14 7.25 31.24
C VAL A 253 -8.21 8.29 31.58
N SER A 254 -7.80 9.53 31.88
CA SER A 254 -8.71 10.66 32.15
C SER A 254 -9.67 11.00 31.01
N HIS A 255 -9.37 10.60 29.76
CA HIS A 255 -10.28 10.79 28.64
C HIS A 255 -11.46 9.80 28.66
N GLY A 256 -11.31 8.64 29.30
CA GLY A 256 -12.37 7.61 29.36
C GLY A 256 -12.66 6.93 28.02
N THR A 257 -11.71 6.95 27.08
CA THR A 257 -11.88 6.49 25.68
C THR A 257 -10.96 5.31 25.34
N PRO A 258 -11.26 4.08 25.80
CA PRO A 258 -10.38 2.91 25.60
C PRO A 258 -10.19 2.52 24.12
N ASP A 259 -11.16 2.83 23.25
CA ASP A 259 -11.14 2.52 21.81
C ASP A 259 -10.57 3.66 20.94
N ALA A 260 -9.98 4.70 21.54
CA ALA A 260 -9.46 5.86 20.78
C ALA A 260 -8.41 5.49 19.72
N VAL A 261 -7.82 4.29 19.84
CA VAL A 261 -6.93 3.67 18.84
C VAL A 261 -7.58 3.48 17.46
N PHE A 262 -8.91 3.57 17.35
CA PHE A 262 -9.67 3.49 16.11
C PHE A 262 -10.22 4.84 15.65
N PRO A 263 -9.35 5.78 15.22
CA PRO A 263 -9.74 7.15 14.89
C PRO A 263 -10.64 7.26 13.66
N ASN A 264 -10.61 6.27 12.78
CA ASN A 264 -11.30 6.26 11.49
C ASN A 264 -12.84 6.30 11.61
N ASN A 265 -13.37 6.05 12.82
CA ASN A 265 -14.79 5.99 13.08
C ASN A 265 -15.43 7.34 13.38
N TRP A 266 -14.68 8.32 13.89
CA TRP A 266 -15.26 9.57 14.37
C TRP A 266 -14.99 10.76 13.45
N PHE A 267 -14.01 10.65 12.54
CA PHE A 267 -13.79 11.61 11.45
C PHE A 267 -13.28 10.94 10.18
N SER A 268 -13.32 11.72 9.10
CA SER A 268 -12.62 11.44 7.86
C SER A 268 -12.21 12.74 7.18
N THR A 269 -11.32 12.62 6.21
CA THR A 269 -10.87 13.75 5.41
C THR A 269 -10.99 13.42 3.93
N HIS A 270 -11.20 14.47 3.12
CA HIS A 270 -11.53 14.35 1.72
C HIS A 270 -10.77 15.39 0.91
N ALA A 271 -10.22 14.97 -0.23
CA ALA A 271 -9.52 15.86 -1.13
C ALA A 271 -10.49 16.86 -1.78
N ALA A 272 -9.95 17.98 -2.24
CA ALA A 272 -10.71 18.89 -3.10
C ALA A 272 -11.16 18.13 -4.37
N ARG A 273 -12.42 18.32 -4.76
CA ARG A 273 -13.09 17.70 -5.91
C ARG A 273 -13.23 16.17 -5.83
N GLU A 274 -13.07 15.59 -4.65
CA GLU A 274 -13.32 14.17 -4.41
C GLU A 274 -14.74 13.76 -4.80
N GLY A 275 -14.90 12.52 -5.30
CA GLY A 275 -16.18 11.97 -5.74
C GLY A 275 -16.60 12.41 -7.15
N GLY A 276 -16.07 13.54 -7.64
CA GLY A 276 -16.22 13.99 -9.03
C GLY A 276 -17.64 14.42 -9.44
N GLY A 277 -18.63 14.33 -8.55
CA GLY A 277 -20.00 14.76 -8.82
C GLY A 277 -20.17 16.28 -8.82
N ALA A 278 -21.33 16.75 -9.28
CA ALA A 278 -21.64 18.19 -9.38
C ALA A 278 -21.61 18.93 -8.01
N GLY A 279 -21.76 18.19 -6.90
CA GLY A 279 -21.66 18.71 -5.53
C GLY A 279 -20.25 18.65 -4.91
N ALA A 280 -19.24 18.16 -5.64
CA ALA A 280 -17.91 17.96 -5.09
C ALA A 280 -17.24 19.30 -4.70
N SER A 281 -16.88 19.41 -3.41
CA SER A 281 -16.28 20.60 -2.81
C SER A 281 -15.02 21.04 -3.56
N ALA A 282 -14.81 22.35 -3.74
CA ALA A 282 -13.54 22.88 -4.24
C ALA A 282 -12.44 22.86 -3.16
N GLU A 283 -12.80 22.61 -1.91
CA GLU A 283 -11.93 22.67 -0.74
C GLU A 283 -11.76 21.28 -0.14
N ARG A 284 -10.59 21.06 0.50
CA ARG A 284 -10.40 19.91 1.37
C ARG A 284 -11.42 19.95 2.49
N THR A 285 -12.05 18.81 2.75
CA THR A 285 -13.16 18.71 3.67
C THR A 285 -12.84 17.76 4.81
N MET A 286 -13.06 18.20 6.05
CA MET A 286 -13.11 17.32 7.22
C MET A 286 -14.58 17.01 7.53
N VAL A 287 -14.87 15.75 7.85
CA VAL A 287 -16.21 15.32 8.27
C VAL A 287 -16.15 14.79 9.69
N LEU A 288 -17.06 15.23 10.56
CA LEU A 288 -17.24 14.71 11.92
C LEU A 288 -18.51 13.87 11.99
N TYR A 289 -18.42 12.71 12.63
CA TYR A 289 -19.46 11.68 12.56
C TYR A 289 -20.18 11.46 13.89
N PRO A 290 -21.50 11.20 13.88
CA PRO A 290 -22.25 10.83 15.07
C PRO A 290 -21.94 9.38 15.48
N MET A 291 -21.69 9.17 16.76
CA MET A 291 -21.29 7.87 17.31
C MET A 291 -22.43 7.21 18.08
N LYS A 292 -22.47 5.88 18.11
CA LYS A 292 -23.49 5.16 18.87
C LYS A 292 -23.23 5.23 20.38
N CYS A 293 -21.98 5.01 20.79
CA CYS A 293 -21.61 4.98 22.21
C CYS A 293 -21.08 6.35 22.69
N PRO A 294 -21.51 6.87 23.86
CA PRO A 294 -21.03 8.15 24.40
C PRO A 294 -19.51 8.22 24.62
N ASN A 295 -18.87 7.12 25.04
CA ASN A 295 -17.41 7.11 25.19
C ASN A 295 -16.68 7.14 23.85
N ARG A 296 -17.25 6.57 22.79
CA ARG A 296 -16.75 6.69 21.42
C ARG A 296 -16.96 8.12 20.89
N ALA A 297 -18.09 8.75 21.17
CA ALA A 297 -18.33 10.17 20.87
C ALA A 297 -17.28 11.10 21.51
N ALA A 298 -16.82 10.79 22.72
CA ALA A 298 -15.79 11.54 23.43
C ALA A 298 -14.37 11.42 22.80
N GLU A 299 -14.16 10.51 21.84
CA GLU A 299 -12.90 10.41 21.09
C GLU A 299 -12.67 11.61 20.16
N ARG A 300 -13.75 12.30 19.78
CA ARG A 300 -13.72 13.55 19.00
C ARG A 300 -13.18 14.69 19.85
N ARG A 301 -11.85 14.73 19.93
CA ARG A 301 -11.13 15.64 20.81
C ARG A 301 -10.81 16.98 20.13
N PRO A 302 -11.18 18.12 20.75
CA PRO A 302 -10.91 19.45 20.19
C PRO A 302 -9.43 19.73 19.90
N ASP A 303 -8.51 19.20 20.72
CA ASP A 303 -7.07 19.39 20.54
C ASP A 303 -6.54 18.64 19.32
N ILE A 304 -7.05 17.43 19.04
CA ILE A 304 -6.71 16.67 17.82
C ILE A 304 -7.24 17.40 16.58
N ILE A 305 -8.49 17.87 16.61
CA ILE A 305 -9.11 18.58 15.49
C ILE A 305 -8.33 19.86 15.16
N ALA A 306 -8.00 20.66 16.17
CA ALA A 306 -7.22 21.89 15.98
C ALA A 306 -5.80 21.61 15.45
N ALA A 307 -5.16 20.54 15.91
CA ALA A 307 -3.86 20.12 15.39
C ALA A 307 -3.94 19.68 13.91
N LEU A 308 -4.96 18.91 13.55
CA LEU A 308 -5.20 18.46 12.17
C LEU A 308 -5.44 19.64 11.23
N ASP A 309 -6.32 20.57 11.60
CA ASP A 309 -6.61 21.75 10.80
C ASP A 309 -5.34 22.60 10.57
N LYS A 310 -4.54 22.80 11.61
CA LYS A 310 -3.27 23.52 11.50
C LYS A 310 -2.23 22.81 10.61
N LEU A 311 -2.21 21.47 10.60
CA LEU A 311 -1.24 20.68 9.84
C LEU A 311 -1.60 20.50 8.37
N GLN A 312 -2.89 20.41 8.04
CA GLN A 312 -3.37 20.01 6.71
C GLN A 312 -4.19 21.09 5.99
N GLY A 313 -4.81 22.00 6.74
CA GLY A 313 -5.69 23.06 6.24
C GLY A 313 -6.96 22.49 5.61
N TYR A 314 -8.06 22.43 6.39
CA TYR A 314 -9.36 22.02 5.88
C TYR A 314 -10.25 23.26 5.68
N GLY A 315 -10.51 23.62 4.43
CA GLY A 315 -11.34 24.79 4.10
C GLY A 315 -12.81 24.60 4.45
N ARG A 316 -13.27 23.34 4.49
CA ARG A 316 -14.65 22.97 4.79
C ARG A 316 -14.72 21.97 5.94
N LEU A 317 -15.65 22.21 6.86
CA LEU A 317 -16.05 21.26 7.91
C LEU A 317 -17.50 20.84 7.68
N VAL A 318 -17.76 19.54 7.62
CA VAL A 318 -19.10 18.95 7.63
C VAL A 318 -19.31 18.26 8.96
N ASP A 319 -20.19 18.78 9.80
CA ASP A 319 -20.47 18.25 11.12
C ASP A 319 -21.81 17.52 11.14
N LEU A 320 -21.77 16.18 11.22
CA LEU A 320 -22.94 15.31 11.32
C LEU A 320 -23.24 14.89 12.76
N THR A 321 -22.49 15.37 13.75
CA THR A 321 -22.57 14.92 15.15
C THR A 321 -23.90 15.26 15.82
N GLY A 322 -24.70 16.19 15.26
CA GLY A 322 -26.02 16.52 15.79
C GLY A 322 -26.96 15.32 15.88
N ALA A 323 -26.83 14.35 14.97
CA ALA A 323 -27.72 13.19 14.87
C ALA A 323 -27.66 12.25 16.09
N GLU A 324 -26.57 12.31 16.86
CA GLU A 324 -26.44 11.48 18.08
C GLU A 324 -27.22 12.04 19.28
N ARG A 325 -27.74 13.28 19.19
CA ARG A 325 -28.48 13.98 20.27
C ARG A 325 -29.98 14.08 20.02
N GLU A 326 -30.44 13.56 18.88
CA GLU A 326 -31.86 13.53 18.52
C GLU A 326 -32.64 12.56 19.41
N GLU A 327 -33.96 12.75 19.54
CA GLU A 327 -34.83 11.87 20.32
C GLU A 327 -34.70 10.40 19.86
N GLN A 328 -34.65 10.19 18.54
CA GLN A 328 -34.26 8.92 17.96
C GLN A 328 -32.78 9.01 17.55
N GLN A 329 -31.88 8.57 18.44
CA GLN A 329 -30.44 8.61 18.18
C GLN A 329 -30.10 7.87 16.87
N ARG A 330 -29.36 8.54 15.99
CA ARG A 330 -28.81 7.97 14.76
C ARG A 330 -27.29 8.04 14.79
N SER A 331 -26.64 7.00 14.30
CA SER A 331 -25.18 6.91 14.21
C SER A 331 -24.71 6.59 12.80
N PHE A 332 -23.51 7.05 12.49
CA PHE A 332 -22.85 6.83 11.20
C PHE A 332 -21.34 6.91 11.42
N GLU A 333 -20.74 5.81 11.90
CA GLU A 333 -19.36 5.78 12.46
C GLU A 333 -18.24 5.82 11.40
N GLY A 334 -18.22 6.91 10.63
CA GLY A 334 -17.15 7.30 9.73
C GLY A 334 -16.78 6.21 8.72
N THR A 335 -15.49 6.08 8.45
CA THR A 335 -14.98 5.08 7.50
C THR A 335 -15.02 3.64 8.04
N GLY A 336 -15.56 3.43 9.25
CA GLY A 336 -15.96 2.11 9.73
C GLY A 336 -17.15 1.56 8.94
N VAL A 337 -18.16 2.40 8.75
CA VAL A 337 -19.41 2.07 8.06
C VAL A 337 -19.46 2.59 6.63
N LEU A 338 -18.46 3.36 6.23
CA LEU A 338 -18.39 3.99 4.92
C LEU A 338 -17.11 3.56 4.20
N VAL A 339 -17.26 2.69 3.19
CA VAL A 339 -16.16 2.29 2.31
C VAL A 339 -16.30 3.02 0.98
N LEU A 340 -15.26 3.76 0.59
CA LEU A 340 -15.32 4.74 -0.50
C LEU A 340 -14.54 4.28 -1.73
N ASP A 341 -15.20 4.25 -2.87
CA ASP A 341 -14.54 4.32 -4.18
C ASP A 341 -14.44 5.80 -4.56
N ARG A 342 -13.30 6.41 -4.23
CA ARG A 342 -13.08 7.86 -4.42
C ARG A 342 -12.88 8.22 -5.89
N ILE A 343 -12.37 7.27 -6.68
CA ILE A 343 -12.12 7.44 -8.12
C ILE A 343 -13.45 7.49 -8.88
N ASN A 344 -14.36 6.57 -8.57
CA ASN A 344 -15.65 6.45 -9.28
C ASN A 344 -16.78 7.22 -8.58
N GLY A 345 -16.54 7.75 -7.39
CA GLY A 345 -17.53 8.47 -6.59
C GLY A 345 -18.67 7.57 -6.11
N VAL A 346 -18.33 6.36 -5.61
CA VAL A 346 -19.31 5.41 -5.06
C VAL A 346 -19.07 5.23 -3.56
N ALA A 347 -20.13 5.35 -2.77
CA ALA A 347 -20.13 5.05 -1.34
C ALA A 347 -20.80 3.70 -1.08
N TYR A 348 -20.11 2.79 -0.40
CA TYR A 348 -20.64 1.48 0.02
C TYR A 348 -20.91 1.48 1.52
N VAL A 349 -22.13 1.09 1.90
CA VAL A 349 -22.58 1.08 3.30
C VAL A 349 -23.37 -0.19 3.58
N ALA A 350 -22.84 -1.04 4.45
CA ALA A 350 -23.59 -2.10 5.11
C ALA A 350 -24.42 -1.46 6.23
N LEU A 351 -25.75 -1.50 6.12
CA LEU A 351 -26.65 -0.93 7.11
C LEU A 351 -26.61 -1.73 8.42
N SER A 352 -26.50 -1.03 9.53
CA SER A 352 -26.36 -1.60 10.86
C SER A 352 -26.83 -0.61 11.93
N GLU A 353 -26.80 -1.01 13.19
CA GLU A 353 -27.06 -0.09 14.31
C GLU A 353 -26.07 1.08 14.37
N ARG A 354 -24.91 0.98 13.70
CA ARG A 354 -23.87 2.02 13.62
C ARG A 354 -23.88 2.78 12.29
N ALA A 355 -24.76 2.40 11.35
CA ALA A 355 -24.82 2.91 9.99
C ALA A 355 -26.26 3.23 9.56
N ASN A 356 -26.71 4.47 9.81
CA ASN A 356 -28.04 4.91 9.41
C ASN A 356 -28.14 5.26 7.92
N ALA A 357 -29.17 4.77 7.24
CA ALA A 357 -29.38 4.99 5.80
C ALA A 357 -29.57 6.47 5.42
N ALA A 358 -30.34 7.24 6.20
CA ALA A 358 -30.57 8.66 5.90
C ALA A 358 -29.30 9.50 6.07
N LEU A 359 -28.43 9.14 7.04
CA LEU A 359 -27.12 9.77 7.17
C LEU A 359 -26.17 9.42 6.02
N ALA A 360 -26.25 8.20 5.48
CA ALA A 360 -25.50 7.82 4.29
C ALA A 360 -25.94 8.62 3.04
N GLU A 361 -27.24 8.80 2.85
CA GLU A 361 -27.81 9.64 1.77
C GLU A 361 -27.39 11.10 1.91
N GLN A 362 -27.50 11.66 3.12
CA GLN A 362 -27.02 13.01 3.42
C GLN A 362 -25.53 13.16 3.13
N TRP A 363 -24.73 12.17 3.54
CA TRP A 363 -23.28 12.19 3.32
C TRP A 363 -22.94 12.24 1.83
N VAL A 364 -23.56 11.38 1.00
CA VAL A 364 -23.33 11.34 -0.44
C VAL A 364 -23.70 12.66 -1.11
N GLN A 365 -24.81 13.29 -0.68
CA GLN A 365 -25.22 14.59 -1.18
C GLN A 365 -24.24 15.70 -0.79
N GLU A 366 -23.83 15.77 0.48
CA GLU A 366 -22.94 16.81 1.01
C GLU A 366 -21.53 16.75 0.41
N LEU A 367 -21.02 15.54 0.16
CA LEU A 367 -19.67 15.33 -0.38
C LEU A 367 -19.66 15.22 -1.91
N GLY A 368 -20.82 15.17 -2.56
CA GLY A 368 -20.92 15.16 -4.02
C GLY A 368 -20.52 13.82 -4.66
N TYR A 369 -20.81 12.71 -3.98
CA TYR A 369 -20.64 11.36 -4.54
C TYR A 369 -21.78 11.03 -5.52
N ASN A 370 -21.50 10.21 -6.52
CA ASN A 370 -22.43 9.91 -7.62
C ASN A 370 -23.40 8.78 -7.30
N GLU A 371 -22.98 7.82 -6.48
CA GLU A 371 -23.74 6.61 -6.20
C GLU A 371 -23.61 6.21 -4.73
N LEU A 372 -24.73 5.79 -4.15
CA LEU A 372 -24.80 5.14 -2.86
C LEU A 372 -25.25 3.69 -3.06
N VAL A 373 -24.45 2.75 -2.56
CA VAL A 373 -24.78 1.31 -2.56
C VAL A 373 -24.96 0.86 -1.12
N THR A 374 -26.22 0.71 -0.71
CA THR A 374 -26.60 0.14 0.59
C THR A 374 -26.98 -1.32 0.47
N PHE A 375 -26.68 -2.09 1.52
CA PHE A 375 -26.99 -3.50 1.64
C PHE A 375 -26.97 -3.96 3.10
N HIS A 376 -27.41 -5.18 3.38
CA HIS A 376 -27.36 -5.81 4.69
C HIS A 376 -26.42 -7.01 4.66
N SER A 377 -25.56 -7.12 5.68
CA SER A 377 -24.62 -8.23 5.82
C SER A 377 -24.65 -8.84 7.21
N HIS A 378 -24.40 -10.14 7.29
CA HIS A 378 -24.43 -10.92 8.53
C HIS A 378 -23.16 -11.77 8.69
N ASP A 379 -22.75 -11.97 9.94
CA ASP A 379 -21.69 -12.89 10.32
C ASP A 379 -22.17 -14.37 10.32
N THR A 380 -21.26 -15.28 10.68
CA THR A 380 -21.55 -16.72 10.77
C THR A 380 -22.56 -17.08 11.86
N ALA A 381 -22.77 -16.20 12.84
CA ALA A 381 -23.77 -16.33 13.89
C ALA A 381 -25.11 -15.65 13.51
N ASN A 382 -25.26 -15.23 12.25
CA ASN A 382 -26.42 -14.51 11.72
C ASN A 382 -26.70 -13.19 12.45
N LYS A 383 -25.66 -12.53 12.98
CA LYS A 383 -25.75 -11.17 13.53
C LYS A 383 -25.35 -10.17 12.46
N PRO A 384 -25.97 -8.98 12.41
CA PRO A 384 -25.57 -7.92 11.49
C PRO A 384 -24.09 -7.57 11.68
N VAL A 385 -23.35 -7.44 10.56
CA VAL A 385 -21.98 -6.94 10.60
C VAL A 385 -22.03 -5.44 10.93
N TYR A 386 -21.42 -5.06 12.05
CA TYR A 386 -21.56 -3.70 12.60
C TYR A 386 -20.87 -2.62 11.74
N HIS A 387 -19.72 -2.92 11.13
CA HIS A 387 -18.93 -2.01 10.28
C HIS A 387 -18.67 -2.61 8.89
N THR A 388 -18.92 -1.81 7.85
CA THR A 388 -18.73 -2.20 6.44
C THR A 388 -17.27 -2.57 6.13
N ASN A 389 -16.32 -1.87 6.75
CA ASN A 389 -14.89 -2.10 6.54
C ASN A 389 -14.37 -3.42 7.14
N VAL A 390 -15.20 -4.20 7.84
CA VAL A 390 -14.87 -5.56 8.29
C VAL A 390 -15.02 -6.55 7.14
N MET A 391 -15.98 -6.30 6.25
CA MET A 391 -16.33 -7.21 5.17
C MET A 391 -15.80 -6.80 3.81
N MET A 392 -15.37 -5.55 3.62
CA MET A 392 -14.89 -5.09 2.32
C MET A 392 -13.89 -3.93 2.38
N ALA A 393 -13.08 -3.82 1.33
CA ALA A 393 -12.14 -2.74 1.11
C ALA A 393 -12.05 -2.39 -0.38
N ILE A 394 -11.69 -1.14 -0.69
CA ILE A 394 -11.51 -0.62 -2.04
C ILE A 394 -10.12 -0.01 -2.18
N GLY A 395 -9.31 -0.56 -3.08
CA GLY A 395 -8.04 0.01 -3.56
C GLY A 395 -8.18 0.52 -4.98
N THR A 396 -7.10 1.02 -5.60
CA THR A 396 -7.08 1.70 -6.91
C THR A 396 -7.41 0.78 -8.08
N GLY A 397 -7.06 -0.51 -8.02
CA GLY A 397 -7.36 -1.49 -9.07
C GLY A 397 -8.08 -2.75 -8.58
N VAL A 398 -8.22 -2.91 -7.26
CA VAL A 398 -8.73 -4.13 -6.62
C VAL A 398 -9.75 -3.79 -5.54
N ALA A 399 -10.75 -4.66 -5.38
CA ALA A 399 -11.69 -4.63 -4.26
C ALA A 399 -11.65 -5.98 -3.53
N VAL A 400 -11.73 -5.94 -2.20
CA VAL A 400 -11.92 -7.14 -1.37
C VAL A 400 -13.35 -7.13 -0.84
N VAL A 401 -14.08 -8.24 -0.90
CA VAL A 401 -15.46 -8.31 -0.43
C VAL A 401 -15.86 -9.70 0.05
N CYS A 402 -16.55 -9.78 1.19
CA CYS A 402 -17.25 -10.99 1.61
C CYS A 402 -18.69 -10.98 1.07
N ALA A 403 -18.87 -11.34 -0.21
CA ALA A 403 -20.19 -11.31 -0.85
C ALA A 403 -21.18 -12.29 -0.17
N ASP A 404 -20.68 -13.41 0.37
CA ASP A 404 -21.46 -14.42 1.10
C ASP A 404 -22.06 -13.90 2.40
N SER A 405 -21.58 -12.78 2.94
CA SER A 405 -22.20 -12.13 4.10
C SER A 405 -23.50 -11.41 3.73
N VAL A 406 -23.72 -11.08 2.45
CA VAL A 406 -24.92 -10.41 1.93
C VAL A 406 -25.95 -11.46 1.50
N GLN A 407 -26.91 -11.74 2.37
CA GLN A 407 -27.88 -12.82 2.20
C GLN A 407 -28.88 -12.54 1.07
N ASP A 408 -29.37 -11.30 0.97
CA ASP A 408 -30.29 -10.92 -0.10
C ASP A 408 -29.60 -11.00 -1.47
N ALA A 409 -30.16 -11.80 -2.37
CA ALA A 409 -29.55 -12.07 -3.67
C ALA A 409 -29.51 -10.83 -4.57
N SER A 410 -30.47 -9.91 -4.42
CA SER A 410 -30.53 -8.68 -5.22
C SER A 410 -29.51 -7.66 -4.75
N GLU A 411 -29.33 -7.49 -3.44
CA GLU A 411 -28.30 -6.63 -2.84
C GLU A 411 -26.91 -7.18 -3.19
N ARG A 412 -26.69 -8.48 -3.05
CA ARG A 412 -25.40 -9.13 -3.39
C ARG A 412 -25.05 -8.94 -4.86
N ALA A 413 -26.02 -9.16 -5.76
CA ALA A 413 -25.82 -8.96 -7.19
C ALA A 413 -25.49 -7.50 -7.53
N ARG A 414 -26.19 -6.54 -6.91
CA ARG A 414 -25.96 -5.10 -7.10
C ARG A 414 -24.58 -4.67 -6.60
N LEU A 415 -24.18 -5.14 -5.42
CA LEU A 415 -22.86 -4.89 -4.84
C LEU A 415 -21.75 -5.41 -5.77
N LEU A 416 -21.81 -6.67 -6.16
CA LEU A 416 -20.82 -7.28 -7.05
C LEU A 416 -20.78 -6.61 -8.43
N ALA A 417 -21.94 -6.28 -9.00
CA ALA A 417 -22.01 -5.56 -10.26
C ALA A 417 -21.34 -4.19 -10.16
N SER A 418 -21.59 -3.44 -9.08
CA SER A 418 -20.98 -2.14 -8.82
C SER A 418 -19.46 -2.23 -8.72
N LEU A 419 -18.93 -3.15 -7.91
CA LEU A 419 -17.50 -3.36 -7.72
C LEU A 419 -16.77 -3.75 -9.02
N ARG A 420 -17.38 -4.65 -9.82
CA ARG A 420 -16.77 -5.17 -11.05
C ARG A 420 -16.71 -4.15 -12.20
N ARG A 421 -17.34 -2.97 -12.07
CA ARG A 421 -17.27 -1.93 -13.13
C ARG A 421 -15.89 -1.31 -13.29
N GLY A 422 -15.08 -1.29 -12.23
CA GLY A 422 -13.77 -0.62 -12.27
C GLY A 422 -12.62 -1.39 -11.64
N ARG A 423 -12.87 -2.58 -11.07
CA ARG A 423 -11.90 -3.27 -10.20
C ARG A 423 -11.94 -4.76 -10.40
N GLU A 424 -10.77 -5.39 -10.23
CA GLU A 424 -10.70 -6.82 -10.01
C GLU A 424 -11.23 -7.13 -8.60
N VAL A 425 -12.15 -8.09 -8.48
CA VAL A 425 -12.79 -8.41 -7.19
C VAL A 425 -12.16 -9.66 -6.60
N VAL A 426 -11.62 -9.52 -5.39
CA VAL A 426 -11.16 -10.60 -4.53
C VAL A 426 -12.28 -10.95 -3.55
N GLU A 427 -13.01 -12.02 -3.84
CA GLU A 427 -14.04 -12.53 -2.93
C GLU A 427 -13.38 -13.30 -1.78
N ILE A 428 -13.79 -12.99 -0.55
CA ILE A 428 -13.31 -13.64 0.68
C ILE A 428 -14.45 -14.42 1.36
N SER A 429 -14.11 -15.53 1.98
CA SER A 429 -15.08 -16.31 2.77
C SER A 429 -15.45 -15.62 4.08
N GLN A 430 -16.54 -16.04 4.73
CA GLN A 430 -16.89 -15.53 6.06
C GLN A 430 -15.82 -15.86 7.12
N ALA A 431 -15.08 -16.96 6.96
CA ALA A 431 -13.95 -17.28 7.84
C ALA A 431 -12.78 -16.29 7.65
N GLN A 432 -12.51 -15.89 6.40
CA GLN A 432 -11.52 -14.84 6.10
C GLN A 432 -11.99 -13.46 6.57
N MET A 433 -13.28 -13.16 6.46
CA MET A 433 -13.89 -11.96 7.05
C MET A 433 -13.71 -11.95 8.57
N ALA A 434 -13.92 -13.08 9.24
CA ALA A 434 -13.69 -13.22 10.69
C ALA A 434 -12.21 -13.04 11.07
N ALA A 435 -11.29 -13.37 10.15
CA ALA A 435 -9.85 -13.09 10.25
C ALA A 435 -9.47 -11.69 9.73
N LEU A 436 -10.44 -10.79 9.57
CA LEU A 436 -10.28 -9.39 9.17
C LEU A 436 -9.66 -9.16 7.78
N CYS A 437 -9.81 -10.11 6.83
CA CYS A 437 -9.38 -9.91 5.44
C CYS A 437 -10.11 -8.76 4.73
N GLY A 438 -11.33 -8.37 5.17
CA GLY A 438 -11.99 -7.17 4.66
C GLY A 438 -11.42 -5.87 5.24
N ASN A 439 -10.74 -5.93 6.39
CA ASN A 439 -10.21 -4.78 7.13
C ASN A 439 -8.81 -4.37 6.67
N VAL A 440 -8.65 -4.28 5.35
CA VAL A 440 -7.42 -3.86 4.69
C VAL A 440 -7.56 -2.44 4.13
N LEU A 441 -6.45 -1.75 3.95
CA LEU A 441 -6.42 -0.37 3.46
C LEU A 441 -5.35 -0.18 2.40
N GLU A 442 -5.73 0.33 1.23
CA GLU A 442 -4.72 0.84 0.30
C GLU A 442 -4.23 2.21 0.78
N LEU A 443 -2.91 2.34 0.91
CA LEU A 443 -2.19 3.57 1.19
C LEU A 443 -1.21 3.86 0.06
N GLN A 444 -0.62 5.05 0.04
CA GLN A 444 0.54 5.35 -0.78
C GLN A 444 1.82 5.24 0.06
N ASP A 445 2.82 4.59 -0.50
CA ASP A 445 4.16 4.49 0.09
C ASP A 445 4.92 5.83 -0.04
N GLY A 446 6.14 5.90 0.49
CA GLY A 446 6.99 7.09 0.44
C GLY A 446 7.38 7.55 -0.98
N ARG A 447 7.08 6.75 -2.01
CA ARG A 447 7.29 7.04 -3.43
C ARG A 447 5.99 7.36 -4.18
N GLY A 448 4.85 7.30 -3.49
CA GLY A 448 3.52 7.47 -4.10
C GLY A 448 2.97 6.23 -4.80
N LEU A 449 3.55 5.04 -4.58
CA LEU A 449 3.02 3.77 -5.11
C LEU A 449 2.00 3.17 -4.13
N PRO A 450 0.94 2.52 -4.61
CA PRO A 450 -0.06 1.90 -3.75
C PRO A 450 0.54 0.72 -2.98
N VAL A 451 0.23 0.60 -1.69
CA VAL A 451 0.55 -0.53 -0.81
C VAL A 451 -0.70 -0.93 -0.04
N MET A 452 -0.88 -2.22 0.24
CA MET A 452 -2.03 -2.71 1.00
C MET A 452 -1.65 -2.98 2.45
N ALA A 453 -2.13 -2.17 3.37
CA ALA A 453 -1.94 -2.33 4.81
C ALA A 453 -2.95 -3.33 5.40
N MET A 454 -2.49 -4.29 6.19
CA MET A 454 -3.32 -5.34 6.81
C MET A 454 -2.67 -5.92 8.07
N SER A 455 -3.40 -6.70 8.87
CA SER A 455 -2.76 -7.47 9.94
C SER A 455 -2.07 -8.70 9.39
N THR A 456 -1.09 -9.23 10.12
CA THR A 456 -0.47 -10.52 9.80
C THR A 456 -1.49 -11.66 9.80
N GLN A 457 -2.54 -11.56 10.64
CA GLN A 457 -3.65 -12.51 10.64
C GLN A 457 -4.39 -12.51 9.31
N ALA A 458 -4.83 -11.33 8.83
CA ALA A 458 -5.48 -11.17 7.54
C ALA A 458 -4.57 -11.64 6.39
N HIS A 459 -3.29 -11.26 6.41
CA HIS A 459 -2.29 -11.68 5.43
C HIS A 459 -2.22 -13.22 5.30
N ASN A 460 -2.19 -13.92 6.44
CA ASN A 460 -2.10 -15.38 6.48
C ASN A 460 -3.42 -16.07 6.13
N ALA A 461 -4.55 -15.41 6.37
CA ALA A 461 -5.88 -15.93 6.05
C ALA A 461 -6.21 -15.81 4.56
N PHE A 462 -5.65 -14.84 3.83
CA PHE A 462 -5.71 -14.83 2.37
C PHE A 462 -5.07 -16.09 1.78
N THR A 463 -5.64 -16.60 0.69
CA THR A 463 -4.98 -17.66 -0.09
C THR A 463 -3.82 -17.08 -0.89
N GLU A 464 -2.91 -17.95 -1.34
CA GLU A 464 -1.80 -17.53 -2.18
C GLU A 464 -2.27 -16.84 -3.47
N ASP A 465 -3.35 -17.36 -4.08
CA ASP A 465 -3.94 -16.77 -5.27
C ASP A 465 -4.53 -15.38 -5.00
N GLN A 466 -5.20 -15.19 -3.86
CA GLN A 466 -5.73 -13.88 -3.46
C GLN A 466 -4.59 -12.88 -3.21
N ARG A 467 -3.52 -13.27 -2.52
CA ARG A 467 -2.33 -12.42 -2.33
C ARG A 467 -1.70 -12.05 -3.67
N ARG A 468 -1.56 -13.01 -4.58
CA ARG A 468 -1.05 -12.77 -5.94
C ARG A 468 -1.95 -11.84 -6.74
N VAL A 469 -3.28 -11.86 -6.53
CA VAL A 469 -4.18 -10.86 -7.11
C VAL A 469 -3.90 -9.48 -6.52
N LEU A 470 -3.87 -9.35 -5.20
CA LEU A 470 -3.59 -8.07 -4.54
C LEU A 470 -2.26 -7.46 -5.04
N LEU A 471 -1.20 -8.26 -5.10
CA LEU A 471 0.14 -7.85 -5.54
C LEU A 471 0.24 -7.43 -7.02
N ARG A 472 -0.76 -7.73 -7.87
CA ARG A 472 -0.82 -7.14 -9.23
C ARG A 472 -1.19 -5.66 -9.20
N HIS A 473 -1.90 -5.23 -8.16
CA HIS A 473 -2.46 -3.88 -8.04
C HIS A 473 -1.69 -2.98 -7.09
N VAL A 474 -0.92 -3.56 -6.17
CA VAL A 474 -0.12 -2.83 -5.17
C VAL A 474 1.37 -3.22 -5.23
N ALA A 475 2.24 -2.30 -4.87
CA ALA A 475 3.69 -2.50 -4.80
C ALA A 475 4.13 -3.44 -3.66
N GLY A 476 3.27 -3.63 -2.65
CA GLY A 476 3.53 -4.54 -1.53
C GLY A 476 2.35 -4.69 -0.58
N LEU A 477 2.37 -5.78 0.18
CA LEU A 477 1.49 -6.00 1.32
C LEU A 477 2.26 -5.61 2.59
N VAL A 478 1.79 -4.58 3.29
CA VAL A 478 2.39 -4.09 4.52
C VAL A 478 1.59 -4.68 5.68
N HIS A 479 2.22 -5.50 6.51
CA HIS A 479 1.50 -6.15 7.59
C HIS A 479 2.26 -6.21 8.91
N ALA A 480 1.49 -6.24 10.01
CA ALA A 480 2.01 -6.32 11.37
C ALA A 480 1.16 -7.26 12.24
N PRO A 481 1.78 -7.99 13.19
CA PRO A 481 1.06 -8.80 14.16
C PRO A 481 0.42 -7.89 15.22
N ILE A 482 -0.89 -7.72 15.16
CA ILE A 482 -1.70 -6.90 16.07
C ILE A 482 -2.80 -7.74 16.75
N ASP A 483 -2.52 -9.02 16.97
CA ASP A 483 -3.50 -10.02 17.38
C ASP A 483 -4.22 -9.67 18.69
N THR A 484 -3.54 -9.03 19.65
CA THR A 484 -4.13 -8.64 20.92
C THR A 484 -5.04 -7.42 20.75
N LEU A 485 -4.61 -6.43 19.95
CA LEU A 485 -5.45 -5.30 19.58
C LEU A 485 -6.73 -5.77 18.88
N GLU A 486 -6.62 -6.68 17.92
CA GLU A 486 -7.77 -7.23 17.18
C GLU A 486 -8.71 -7.98 18.11
N LYS A 487 -8.18 -8.89 18.94
CA LYS A 487 -8.99 -9.73 19.83
C LYS A 487 -9.70 -8.94 20.94
N VAL A 488 -9.08 -7.87 21.45
CA VAL A 488 -9.64 -7.11 22.57
C VAL A 488 -10.44 -5.90 22.10
N GLY A 489 -9.91 -5.16 21.13
CA GLY A 489 -10.51 -3.94 20.57
C GLY A 489 -11.55 -4.22 19.49
N GLY A 490 -11.51 -5.40 18.88
CA GLY A 490 -12.44 -5.80 17.81
C GLY A 490 -12.29 -4.97 16.55
N GLY A 491 -11.10 -4.45 16.26
CA GLY A 491 -10.79 -3.67 15.05
C GLY A 491 -9.39 -4.02 14.52
N GLY A 492 -9.23 -4.03 13.21
CA GLY A 492 -7.98 -4.36 12.53
C GLY A 492 -7.15 -3.15 12.12
N VAL A 493 -6.20 -3.38 11.20
CA VAL A 493 -5.29 -2.33 10.71
C VAL A 493 -6.05 -1.17 10.06
N ARG A 494 -7.07 -1.42 9.23
CA ARG A 494 -7.86 -0.32 8.62
C ARG A 494 -8.49 0.57 9.68
N CYS A 495 -9.02 0.00 10.77
CA CYS A 495 -9.64 0.79 11.83
C CYS A 495 -8.63 1.68 12.57
N ALA A 496 -7.39 1.23 12.71
CA ALA A 496 -6.33 1.96 13.40
C ALA A 496 -5.79 3.17 12.61
N LEU A 497 -6.24 3.36 11.36
CA LEU A 497 -5.71 4.34 10.41
C LEU A 497 -6.83 5.25 9.90
N ALA A 498 -6.71 6.55 10.16
CA ALA A 498 -7.56 7.56 9.55
C ALA A 498 -6.80 8.29 8.43
N GLU A 499 -7.26 8.17 7.18
CA GLU A 499 -6.61 8.81 6.05
C GLU A 499 -6.67 10.35 6.11
N LEU A 500 -5.54 11.01 5.82
CA LEU A 500 -5.39 12.47 5.72
C LEU A 500 -5.11 12.87 4.26
N PHE A 501 -6.07 13.54 3.62
CA PHE A 501 -6.03 13.99 2.21
C PHE A 501 -5.75 15.49 2.04
#